data_AF-A0A8X6VUZ4-F1
#
_entry.id   AF-A0A8X6VUZ4-F1
#
_cell.length_a   1.000
_cell.length_b   1.000
_cell.length_c   1.000
_cell.angle_alpha   90.00
_cell.angle_beta   90.00
_cell.angle_gamma   90.00
#
_symmetry.space_group_name_H-M   'P 1'
#
loop_
_entity.id
_entity.type
_entity.pdbx_description
1 polymer ?
#
loop_
_entity_poly.entity_id
_entity_poly.type
_entity_poly.pdbx_seq_one_letter_code
_entity_poly.pdbx_strand_id
1 'polypeptide(L)'
;MPGKHARRHFSQLSEFERCLIIGMKTVGWSTRRFAGQVDRSECAVRKCWEQGTREGTHARKVGSGATKKTTRREDRRIVRQALVDPTRSYSQSRVILELSRNRR
;
A
#
# COMPACT_ATOMS: atom_id res chain seq x y z
N MET A 1 -12.78 21.43 13.69
CA MET A 1 -13.38 20.40 12.81
C MET A 1 -12.29 19.72 12.00
N PRO A 2 -12.16 18.39 11.98
CA PRO A 2 -11.15 17.75 11.14
C PRO A 2 -11.70 17.65 9.71
N GLY A 3 -11.14 18.46 8.82
CA GLY A 3 -11.46 18.44 7.39
C GLY A 3 -11.18 17.05 6.83
N LYS A 4 -12.23 16.36 6.37
CA LYS A 4 -12.12 15.10 5.65
C LYS A 4 -11.42 15.40 4.32
N HIS A 5 -10.10 15.23 4.27
CA HIS A 5 -9.39 15.22 3.01
C HIS A 5 -9.89 14.01 2.21
N ALA A 6 -10.92 14.23 1.38
CA ALA A 6 -11.32 13.30 0.36
C ALA A 6 -10.08 12.99 -0.47
N ARG A 7 -9.54 11.78 -0.32
CA ARG A 7 -8.42 11.32 -1.14
C ARG A 7 -8.96 11.19 -2.55
N ARG A 8 -8.81 12.25 -3.33
CA ARG A 8 -9.04 12.21 -4.77
C ARG A 8 -8.24 11.03 -5.30
N HIS A 9 -8.96 10.04 -5.83
CA HIS A 9 -8.37 8.83 -6.37
C HIS A 9 -7.74 9.22 -7.71
N PHE A 10 -6.49 9.69 -7.66
CA PHE A 10 -5.75 9.97 -8.87
C PHE A 10 -5.52 8.64 -9.57
N SER A 11 -5.92 8.54 -10.84
CA SER A 11 -5.45 7.51 -11.75
C SER A 11 -3.94 7.42 -11.57
N GLN A 12 -3.43 6.23 -11.24
CA GLN A 12 -2.00 6.05 -11.03
C GLN A 12 -1.27 6.49 -12.29
N LEU A 13 -0.35 7.46 -12.13
CA LEU A 13 0.58 7.84 -13.19
C LEU A 13 1.34 6.60 -13.64
N SER A 14 1.44 6.39 -14.94
CA SER A 14 2.27 5.34 -15.51
C SER A 14 3.73 5.56 -15.14
N GLU A 15 4.53 4.51 -15.13
CA GLU A 15 5.97 4.63 -14.86
C GLU A 15 6.65 5.58 -15.85
N PHE A 16 6.24 5.52 -17.13
CA PHE A 16 6.67 6.46 -18.16
C PHE A 16 6.34 7.92 -17.82
N GLU A 17 5.09 8.21 -17.41
CA GLU A 17 4.68 9.56 -16.99
C GLU A 17 5.49 10.03 -15.77
N ARG A 18 5.83 9.15 -14.82
CA ARG A 18 6.65 9.48 -13.65
C ARG A 18 8.09 9.83 -14.04
N CYS A 19 8.71 9.05 -14.92
CA CYS A 19 10.04 9.34 -15.45
C CYS A 19 10.04 10.67 -16.21
N LEU A 20 9.00 10.93 -17.00
CA LEU A 20 8.82 12.19 -17.71
C LEU A 20 8.67 13.38 -16.76
N ILE A 21 7.92 13.24 -15.67
CA ILE A 21 7.80 14.26 -14.61
C ILE A 21 9.17 14.60 -14.02
N ILE A 22 9.97 13.59 -13.70
CA ILE A 22 11.30 13.77 -13.11
C ILE A 22 12.22 14.49 -14.12
N GLY A 23 12.27 14.03 -15.36
CA GLY A 23 13.11 14.62 -16.41
C GLY A 23 12.68 16.03 -16.83
N MET A 24 11.39 16.37 -16.76
CA MET A 24 10.93 17.73 -17.09
C MET A 24 11.16 18.73 -15.95
N LYS A 25 11.19 18.26 -14.70
CA LYS A 25 11.51 19.13 -13.56
C LYS A 25 12.99 19.55 -13.54
N THR A 26 13.89 18.68 -14.02
CA THR A 26 15.32 19.01 -14.12
C THR A 26 15.61 20.09 -15.16
N VAL A 27 14.81 20.18 -16.23
CA VAL A 27 14.88 21.26 -17.24
C VAL A 27 14.10 22.53 -16.85
N GLY A 28 13.64 22.64 -15.60
CA GLY A 28 13.06 23.88 -15.06
C GLY A 28 11.63 24.20 -15.53
N TRP A 29 10.91 23.23 -16.09
CA TRP A 29 9.53 23.47 -16.54
C TRP A 29 8.56 23.69 -15.37
N SER A 30 7.53 24.51 -15.60
CA SER A 30 6.47 24.73 -14.62
C SER A 30 5.55 23.51 -14.52
N THR A 31 5.07 23.22 -13.31
CA THR A 31 4.13 22.11 -13.05
C THR A 31 2.84 22.24 -13.85
N ARG A 32 2.35 23.46 -14.04
CA ARG A 32 1.15 23.75 -14.84
C ARG A 32 1.33 23.44 -16.32
N ARG A 33 2.47 23.84 -16.90
CA ARG A 33 2.79 23.55 -18.32
C ARG A 33 2.88 22.04 -18.54
N PHE A 34 3.51 21.33 -17.61
CA PHE A 34 3.60 19.88 -17.67
C PHE A 34 2.23 19.20 -17.56
N ALA A 35 1.42 19.62 -16.58
CA ALA A 35 0.08 19.09 -16.34
C ALA A 35 -0.80 19.13 -17.61
N GLY A 36 -0.71 20.22 -18.38
CA GLY A 36 -1.38 20.32 -19.68
C GLY A 36 -0.84 19.36 -20.73
N GLN A 37 0.47 19.06 -20.72
CA GLN A 37 1.10 18.17 -21.70
C GLN A 37 0.76 16.69 -21.50
N VAL A 38 0.63 16.25 -20.24
CA VAL A 38 0.30 14.85 -19.91
C VAL A 38 -1.20 14.61 -19.67
N ASP A 39 -2.03 15.64 -19.85
CA ASP A 39 -3.46 15.62 -19.51
C ASP A 39 -3.73 15.13 -18.07
N ARG A 40 -2.92 15.62 -17.13
CA ARG A 40 -3.04 15.29 -15.70
C ARG A 40 -3.25 16.53 -14.88
N SER A 41 -3.91 16.38 -13.74
CA SER A 41 -4.04 17.50 -12.80
C SER A 41 -2.69 17.95 -12.26
N GLU A 42 -2.50 19.25 -12.09
CA GLU A 42 -1.28 19.83 -11.50
C GLU A 42 -0.96 19.26 -10.11
N CYS A 43 -1.99 18.95 -9.33
CA CYS A 43 -1.85 18.31 -8.02
C CYS A 43 -1.24 16.90 -8.11
N ALA A 44 -1.58 16.12 -9.13
CA ALA A 44 -1.00 14.80 -9.35
C ALA A 44 0.49 14.90 -9.70
N VAL A 45 0.85 15.83 -10.58
CA VAL A 45 2.23 16.10 -10.99
C VAL A 45 3.08 16.52 -9.79
N ARG A 46 2.59 17.48 -9.00
CA ARG A 46 3.28 17.95 -7.78
C ARG A 46 3.50 16.81 -6.78
N LYS A 47 2.47 16.01 -6.50
CA LYS A 47 2.59 14.86 -5.59
C LYS A 47 3.59 13.81 -6.08
N CYS A 48 3.60 13.53 -7.38
CA CYS A 48 4.57 12.61 -7.98
C CYS A 48 6.00 13.10 -7.79
N TRP A 49 6.24 14.39 -8.00
CA TRP A 49 7.54 15.00 -7.74
C TRP A 49 7.93 14.95 -6.26
N GLU A 50 7.03 15.32 -5.35
CA GLU A 50 7.26 15.21 -3.90
C GLU A 50 7.51 13.77 -3.46
N GLN A 51 6.89 12.79 -4.11
CA GLN A 51 7.11 11.37 -3.83
C GLN A 51 8.44 10.88 -4.40
N GLY A 52 8.85 11.34 -5.59
CA GLY A 52 10.12 10.96 -6.22
C GLY A 52 11.35 11.60 -5.56
N THR A 53 11.22 12.83 -5.05
CA THR A 53 12.30 13.54 -4.31
C THR A 53 12.46 13.06 -2.87
N ARG A 54 11.42 12.45 -2.30
CA ARG A 54 11.51 11.66 -1.07
C ARG A 54 12.15 10.30 -1.40
N GLU A 55 13.44 10.34 -1.73
CA GLU A 55 14.41 9.24 -1.76
C GLU A 55 13.80 7.82 -1.66
N GLY A 56 13.73 7.11 -2.79
CA GLY A 56 13.80 5.64 -2.86
C GLY A 56 12.73 4.83 -2.10
N THR A 57 11.75 5.45 -1.47
CA THR A 57 10.85 4.79 -0.53
C THR A 57 9.58 4.33 -1.25
N HIS A 58 9.77 3.45 -2.25
CA HIS A 58 8.74 2.45 -2.57
C HIS A 58 8.64 1.40 -1.45
N ALA A 59 9.42 1.52 -0.37
CA ALA A 59 9.21 0.76 0.84
C ALA A 59 7.85 1.16 1.44
N ARG A 60 6.89 0.24 1.36
CA ARG A 60 5.68 0.32 2.17
C ARG A 60 6.09 0.55 3.62
N LYS A 61 5.60 1.62 4.25
CA LYS A 61 5.80 1.85 5.68
C LYS A 61 5.48 0.55 6.42
N VAL A 62 6.37 0.11 7.31
CA VAL A 62 6.07 -1.01 8.21
C VAL A 62 4.77 -0.67 8.95
N GLY A 63 3.76 -1.53 8.81
CA GLY A 63 2.40 -1.25 9.33
C GLY A 63 1.43 -0.58 8.34
N SER A 64 1.80 -0.43 7.06
CA SER A 64 0.87 -0.01 6.01
C SER A 64 0.10 -1.20 5.43
N GLY A 65 -1.23 -1.11 5.46
CA GLY A 65 -2.14 -2.15 4.99
C GLY A 65 -3.26 -2.42 6.00
N ALA A 66 -4.20 -3.28 5.63
CA ALA A 66 -5.22 -3.73 6.56
C ALA A 66 -4.58 -4.49 7.73
N THR A 67 -5.13 -4.32 8.93
CA THR A 67 -4.75 -5.13 10.09
C THR A 67 -4.90 -6.61 9.76
N LYS A 68 -3.91 -7.42 10.15
CA LYS A 68 -3.97 -8.87 9.96
C LYS A 68 -5.20 -9.43 10.70
N LYS A 69 -5.95 -10.31 10.02
CA LYS A 69 -7.10 -11.02 10.62
C LYS A 69 -6.68 -12.03 11.70
N THR A 70 -5.41 -12.43 11.67
CA THR A 70 -4.79 -13.35 12.61
C THR A 70 -3.76 -12.63 13.46
N THR A 71 -3.70 -13.00 14.73
CA THR A 71 -2.65 -12.53 15.64
C THR A 71 -1.37 -13.36 15.45
N ARG A 72 -0.22 -12.84 15.89
CA ARG A 72 1.06 -13.58 15.84
C ARG A 72 0.99 -14.94 16.56
N ARG A 73 0.13 -15.06 17.57
CA ARG A 73 -0.09 -16.32 18.31
C ARG A 73 -0.85 -17.34 17.45
N GLU A 74 -1.85 -16.89 16.72
CA GLU A 74 -2.65 -17.72 15.83
C GLU A 74 -1.81 -18.17 14.63
N ASP A 75 -1.03 -17.27 14.03
CA ASP A 75 -0.09 -17.60 12.95
C ASP A 75 0.87 -18.72 13.36
N ARG A 76 1.49 -18.61 14.54
CA ARG A 76 2.36 -19.68 15.08
C ARG A 76 1.62 -21.00 15.27
N ARG A 77 0.33 -20.96 15.63
CA ARG A 77 -0.48 -22.16 15.84
C ARG A 77 -0.83 -22.82 14.51
N ILE A 78 -1.17 -22.03 13.50
CA ILE A 78 -1.42 -22.50 12.12
C ILE A 78 -0.17 -23.21 11.61
N VAL A 79 1.01 -22.59 11.76
CA VAL A 79 2.29 -23.21 11.33
C VAL A 79 2.53 -24.53 12.06
N ARG A 80 2.38 -24.58 13.39
CA ARG A 80 2.54 -25.84 14.14
C ARG A 80 1.55 -26.91 13.71
N GLN A 81 0.29 -26.56 13.46
CA GLN A 81 -0.72 -27.51 13.02
C GLN A 81 -0.40 -28.08 11.64
N ALA A 82 0.03 -27.24 10.70
CA ALA A 82 0.43 -27.67 9.37
C ALA A 82 1.68 -28.58 9.40
N LEU A 83 2.57 -28.38 10.38
CA LEU A 83 3.74 -29.25 10.58
C LEU A 83 3.37 -30.61 11.19
N VAL A 84 2.38 -30.66 12.07
CA VAL A 84 1.93 -31.90 12.73
C VAL A 84 1.03 -32.74 11.81
N ASP A 85 0.18 -32.08 11.02
CA ASP A 85 -0.71 -32.73 10.07
C ASP A 85 -0.77 -31.90 8.77
N PRO A 86 0.08 -32.23 7.79
CA PRO A 86 0.16 -31.51 6.52
C PRO A 86 -1.10 -31.61 5.65
N THR A 87 -1.97 -32.59 5.91
CA THR A 87 -3.22 -32.80 5.16
C THR A 87 -4.41 -32.02 5.74
N ARG A 88 -4.21 -31.36 6.87
CA ARG A 88 -5.25 -30.64 7.59
C ARG A 88 -5.79 -29.47 6.78
N SER A 89 -7.11 -29.44 6.60
CA SER A 89 -7.77 -28.37 5.86
C SER A 89 -7.79 -27.06 6.64
N TYR A 90 -7.80 -25.94 5.91
CA TYR A 90 -7.93 -24.60 6.48
C TYR A 90 -9.18 -24.44 7.35
N SER A 91 -10.30 -25.06 6.97
CA SER A 91 -11.55 -25.01 7.76
C SER A 91 -11.36 -25.65 9.14
N GLN A 92 -10.65 -26.77 9.21
CA GLN A 92 -10.35 -27.46 10.46
C GLN A 92 -9.40 -26.64 11.35
N SER A 93 -8.38 -25.99 10.76
CA SER A 93 -7.47 -25.10 11.48
C SER A 93 -8.22 -23.87 12.02
N ARG A 94 -9.15 -23.29 11.25
CA ARG A 94 -9.96 -22.14 11.65
C ARG A 94 -10.84 -22.42 12.87
N VAL A 95 -11.51 -23.58 12.91
CA VAL A 95 -12.33 -24.01 14.06
C VAL A 95 -11.50 -24.05 15.35
N ILE A 96 -10.25 -24.53 15.28
CA ILE A 96 -9.37 -24.62 16.44
C ILE A 96 -8.89 -23.25 16.93
N LEU A 97 -8.73 -22.28 16.01
CA LEU A 97 -8.42 -20.91 16.37
C LEU A 97 -9.62 -20.24 17.06
N GLU A 98 -10.84 -20.46 16.55
CA GLU A 98 -12.08 -19.93 17.15
C GLU A 98 -12.34 -20.53 18.54
N LEU A 99 -12.22 -21.85 18.70
CA LEU A 99 -12.33 -22.53 20.00
C LEU A 99 -11.28 -22.06 21.02
N SER A 100 -10.12 -21.57 20.56
CA SER A 100 -9.07 -21.03 21.43
C SER A 100 -9.26 -19.56 21.80
N ARG A 101 -10.07 -18.81 21.04
CA ARG A 101 -10.46 -17.45 21.38
C ARG A 101 -11.52 -17.44 22.48
N ASN A 102 -12.46 -18.39 22.47
CA ASN A 102 -13.55 -18.52 23.45
C ASN A 102 -13.17 -19.15 24.80
N ARG A 103 -11.93 -19.63 24.97
CA ARG A 103 -11.43 -20.15 26.27
C ARG A 103 -10.67 -19.10 27.09
N ARG A 104 -10.84 -17.82 26.78
CA ARG A 104 -10.36 -16.68 27.57
C ARG A 104 -11.56 -15.88 28.02
#